data_AF-A0A918H321-F1
#
_entry.id   AF-A0A918H321-F1
#
_cell.length_a   1.000
_cell.length_b   1.000
_cell.length_c   1.000
_cell.angle_alpha   90.00
_cell.angle_beta   90.00
_cell.angle_gamma   90.00
#
_symmetry.space_group_name_H-M   'P 1'
#
loop_
_entity.id
_entity.type
_entity.pdbx_description
1 polymer ?
#
loop_
_entity_poly.entity_id
_entity_poly.type
_entity_poly.pdbx_seq_one_letter_code
_entity_poly.pdbx_strand_id
1 'polypeptide(L)'
;MRAYLASAIGVACTAALAVPFASPTVAAPPAAPVEADAVPGSTQSLPLAPLGPQASDRIAGSTRQGLPPREVRPFSLVGVVWDDATAELHGTVQVRTRPSGSRAWSGWQDLETHNHEHAADPGSAESASRTVRGATAPLWVGASDAVEVRVQADGTAALPGGLRLELVDPGQDPVDVVAAGPRSSVRDDGDRAPVTGPMTAEQAASSAVNADLAPLGATIIPALGKAETEARLVGFAKPYIGPRPKIVTRKGWGADEKLREKNFAYTKSVKAAFVHHTVTGNNYTCKQVPSLLRSIYRYHVVSSGWRDIGYNFAVDKCGNIYEGRAGGVSKPVQGAHTRGFNTNSMGVAVLGTFTTKAPPTAAVNAIARLTAWKLGLYGVNPRGTTYLTSGGGNLYKKGTKVKLKTISGHRDGFATECPGKRLYSKLGTARTASATLQGRT
;
A
#
# COMPACT_ATOMS: atom_id res chain seq x y z
N MET A 1 -4.53 -36.87 50.72
CA MET A 1 -3.18 -37.43 50.96
C MET A 1 -3.33 -38.84 51.51
N ARG A 2 -2.97 -39.86 50.71
CA ARG A 2 -2.27 -41.10 51.09
C ARG A 2 -2.25 -42.00 49.86
N ALA A 3 -1.03 -42.29 49.42
CA ALA A 3 -0.70 -43.03 48.22
C ALA A 3 -0.76 -44.55 48.47
N TYR A 4 -1.02 -45.32 47.41
CA TYR A 4 -0.68 -46.73 47.37
C TYR A 4 0.12 -47.04 46.10
N LEU A 5 1.34 -47.53 46.32
CA LEU A 5 2.27 -48.10 45.35
C LEU A 5 1.80 -49.51 44.99
N ALA A 6 1.69 -49.78 43.69
CA ALA A 6 1.56 -51.12 43.14
C ALA A 6 2.95 -51.62 42.70
N SER A 7 3.29 -52.87 43.02
CA SER A 7 4.46 -53.56 42.49
C SER A 7 4.02 -54.84 41.77
N ALA A 8 4.69 -55.09 40.65
CA ALA A 8 4.35 -56.04 39.61
C ALA A 8 4.84 -57.46 39.91
N ILE A 9 4.16 -58.46 39.33
CA ILE A 9 4.76 -59.76 39.00
C ILE A 9 4.26 -60.14 37.60
N GLY A 10 5.19 -60.35 36.68
CA GLY A 10 4.92 -60.83 35.33
C GLY A 10 4.87 -62.37 35.28
N VAL A 11 4.13 -62.88 34.30
CA VAL A 11 4.26 -64.25 33.81
C VAL A 11 4.15 -64.20 32.29
N ALA A 12 5.14 -64.79 31.63
CA ALA A 12 5.20 -64.97 30.19
C ALA A 12 4.48 -66.26 29.79
N CYS A 13 3.65 -66.19 28.76
CA CYS A 13 3.17 -67.35 28.00
C CYS A 13 3.37 -67.08 26.50
N THR A 14 4.15 -67.94 25.87
CA THR A 14 4.40 -67.99 24.43
C THR A 14 3.26 -68.72 23.72
N ALA A 15 2.67 -68.10 22.70
CA ALA A 15 1.76 -68.75 21.77
C ALA A 15 2.20 -68.42 20.32
N ALA A 16 2.38 -69.48 19.52
CA ALA A 16 2.79 -69.41 18.14
C ALA A 16 1.69 -68.82 17.25
N LEU A 17 2.03 -67.81 16.45
CA LEU A 17 1.16 -67.18 15.47
C LEU A 17 1.47 -67.71 14.08
N ALA A 18 0.45 -68.26 13.43
CA ALA A 18 0.42 -68.49 11.99
C ALA A 18 0.39 -67.15 11.26
N VAL A 19 1.29 -66.96 10.29
CA VAL A 19 1.41 -65.74 9.50
C VAL A 19 0.61 -65.89 8.19
N PRO A 20 -0.45 -65.11 7.94
CA PRO A 20 -0.97 -64.94 6.59
C PRO A 20 -0.09 -63.92 5.85
N PHE A 21 0.24 -64.21 4.60
CA PHE A 21 0.90 -63.27 3.69
C PHE A 21 0.01 -62.05 3.45
N ALA A 22 0.31 -60.94 4.14
CA ALA A 22 -0.18 -59.61 3.78
C ALA A 22 0.82 -58.98 2.79
N SER A 23 0.32 -58.54 1.63
CA SER A 23 1.09 -57.69 0.73
C SER A 23 1.53 -56.42 1.48
N PRO A 24 2.76 -55.90 1.28
CA PRO A 24 3.19 -54.69 1.94
C PRO A 24 2.35 -53.53 1.41
N THR A 25 1.41 -53.05 2.22
CA THR A 25 0.92 -51.67 2.11
C THR A 25 2.11 -50.78 2.37
N VAL A 26 2.69 -50.21 1.30
CA VAL A 26 3.57 -49.06 1.40
C VAL A 26 2.76 -47.99 2.10
N ALA A 27 3.07 -47.74 3.37
CA ALA A 27 2.56 -46.58 4.08
C ALA A 27 2.95 -45.37 3.24
N ALA A 28 1.96 -44.65 2.72
CA ALA A 28 2.20 -43.35 2.11
C ALA A 28 3.01 -42.53 3.12
N PRO A 29 4.09 -41.85 2.69
CA PRO A 29 4.83 -40.97 3.57
C PRO A 29 3.83 -40.02 4.23
N PRO A 30 4.01 -39.68 5.54
CA PRO A 30 3.15 -38.69 6.17
C PRO A 30 3.11 -37.49 5.24
N ALA A 31 1.89 -37.07 4.86
CA ALA A 31 1.71 -35.90 4.03
C ALA A 31 2.57 -34.80 4.64
N ALA A 32 3.49 -34.25 3.83
CA ALA A 32 4.26 -33.09 4.23
C ALA A 32 3.27 -32.08 4.85
N PRO A 33 3.62 -31.41 5.96
CA PRO A 33 2.75 -30.39 6.52
C PRO A 33 2.35 -29.49 5.37
N VAL A 34 1.03 -29.41 5.12
CA VAL A 34 0.48 -28.55 4.06
C VAL A 34 1.07 -27.19 4.32
N GLU A 35 2.00 -26.74 3.48
CA GLU A 35 2.61 -25.43 3.60
C GLU A 35 1.45 -24.45 3.70
N ALA A 36 1.36 -23.76 4.84
CA ALA A 36 0.36 -22.73 5.04
C ALA A 36 0.45 -21.77 3.87
N ASP A 37 -0.60 -21.71 3.03
CA ASP A 37 -0.65 -21.01 1.75
C ASP A 37 0.37 -19.86 1.67
N ALA A 38 1.44 -20.11 0.91
CA ALA A 38 2.49 -19.13 0.69
C ALA A 38 1.85 -17.83 0.20
N VAL A 39 2.24 -16.70 0.81
CA VAL A 39 1.76 -15.39 0.41
C VAL A 39 2.00 -15.22 -1.09
N PRO A 40 0.99 -14.84 -1.91
CA PRO A 40 1.25 -14.52 -3.30
C PRO A 40 2.31 -13.40 -3.42
N GLY A 41 3.34 -13.67 -4.21
CA GLY A 41 4.45 -12.74 -4.44
C GLY A 41 5.59 -12.84 -3.43
N SER A 42 6.70 -12.17 -3.72
CA SER A 42 7.91 -12.24 -2.91
C SER A 42 8.70 -10.93 -2.92
N THR A 43 9.58 -10.78 -1.95
CA THR A 43 10.56 -9.68 -1.90
C THR A 43 11.96 -10.28 -2.00
N GLN A 44 12.82 -9.70 -2.82
CA GLN A 44 14.24 -10.04 -2.89
C GLN A 44 15.04 -8.82 -2.43
N SER A 45 15.83 -8.99 -1.38
CA SER A 45 16.69 -7.93 -0.83
C SER A 45 18.13 -8.23 -1.20
N LEU A 46 18.78 -7.31 -1.92
CA LEU A 46 20.15 -7.46 -2.39
C LEU A 46 21.03 -6.34 -1.81
N PRO A 47 22.08 -6.64 -1.02
CA PRO A 47 22.95 -5.60 -0.48
C PRO A 47 23.67 -4.86 -1.61
N LEU A 48 23.81 -3.55 -1.45
CA LEU A 48 24.61 -2.72 -2.35
C LEU A 48 26.06 -2.74 -1.89
N ALA A 49 26.97 -2.92 -2.84
CA ALA A 49 28.41 -2.92 -2.60
C ALA A 49 29.04 -1.65 -3.21
N PRO A 50 30.22 -1.22 -2.72
CA PRO A 50 30.99 -0.18 -3.41
C PRO A 50 31.16 -0.51 -4.89
N LEU A 51 30.87 0.45 -5.76
CA LEU A 51 31.15 0.33 -7.19
C LEU A 51 32.59 0.79 -7.47
N GLY A 52 33.29 0.08 -8.36
CA GLY A 52 34.63 0.48 -8.80
C GLY A 52 34.62 1.83 -9.55
N PRO A 53 35.78 2.47 -9.69
CA PRO A 53 35.89 3.78 -10.33
C PRO A 53 35.44 3.73 -11.81
N GLN A 54 34.62 4.69 -12.24
CA GLN A 54 34.27 4.96 -13.64
C GLN A 54 35.14 6.07 -14.24
N ALA A 55 35.28 6.09 -15.57
CA ALA A 55 36.03 7.12 -16.29
C ALA A 55 35.51 8.57 -16.05
N SER A 56 34.27 8.72 -15.57
CA SER A 56 33.66 10.00 -15.16
C SER A 56 34.08 10.48 -13.76
N ASP A 57 34.77 9.65 -12.97
CA ASP A 57 35.10 9.92 -11.56
C ASP A 57 36.30 10.87 -11.39
N ARG A 58 36.50 11.79 -12.34
CA ARG A 58 37.52 12.85 -12.23
C ARG A 58 37.25 13.85 -11.11
N ILE A 59 36.12 13.71 -10.39
CA ILE A 59 35.88 14.37 -9.11
C ILE A 59 36.27 13.38 -8.01
N ALA A 60 37.49 13.53 -7.49
CA ALA A 60 37.95 12.78 -6.33
C ALA A 60 36.98 12.99 -5.14
N GLY A 61 36.47 11.89 -4.57
CA GLY A 61 35.74 11.92 -3.29
C GLY A 61 34.27 11.49 -3.31
N SER A 62 33.68 11.12 -4.45
CA SER A 62 32.26 10.75 -4.49
C SER A 62 32.04 9.28 -4.13
N THR A 63 31.39 9.01 -2.99
CA THR A 63 31.05 7.64 -2.56
C THR A 63 29.98 7.05 -3.49
N ARG A 64 30.24 5.85 -4.03
CA ARG A 64 29.29 5.12 -4.89
C ARG A 64 29.06 3.70 -4.39
N GLN A 65 27.79 3.30 -4.36
CA GLN A 65 27.39 1.92 -4.09
C GLN A 65 26.36 1.46 -5.11
N GLY A 66 26.21 0.16 -5.31
CA GLY A 66 25.24 -0.36 -6.26
C GLY A 66 25.35 -1.84 -6.52
N LEU A 67 24.76 -2.25 -7.64
CA LEU A 67 24.74 -3.61 -8.14
C LEU A 67 24.98 -3.55 -9.65
N PRO A 68 26.04 -4.20 -10.18
CA PRO A 68 26.27 -4.28 -11.62
C PRO A 68 25.13 -5.05 -12.32
N PRO A 69 25.01 -4.95 -13.66
CA PRO A 69 23.97 -5.63 -14.40
C PRO A 69 23.94 -7.13 -14.08
N ARG A 70 22.80 -7.63 -13.63
CA ARG A 70 22.63 -9.06 -13.36
C ARG A 70 21.19 -9.52 -13.52
N GLU A 71 21.05 -10.79 -13.85
CA GLU A 71 19.77 -11.49 -13.80
C GLU A 71 19.38 -11.81 -12.35
N VAL A 72 18.08 -11.76 -12.08
CA VAL A 72 17.45 -11.94 -10.77
C VAL A 72 16.15 -12.71 -10.94
N ARG A 73 15.51 -13.14 -9.85
CA ARG A 73 14.15 -13.72 -9.98
C ARG A 73 13.20 -12.63 -10.50
N PRO A 74 12.08 -12.99 -11.15
CA PRO A 74 11.13 -12.01 -11.66
C PRO A 74 10.65 -11.02 -10.60
N PHE A 75 10.42 -9.77 -11.01
CA PHE A 75 9.89 -8.70 -10.17
C PHE A 75 9.10 -7.69 -11.02
N SER A 76 8.36 -6.79 -10.38
CA SER A 76 7.63 -5.71 -11.07
C SER A 76 7.77 -4.33 -10.43
N LEU A 77 8.31 -4.26 -9.22
CA LEU A 77 8.58 -3.02 -8.51
C LEU A 77 9.97 -3.06 -7.88
N VAL A 78 10.64 -1.91 -7.89
CA VAL A 78 11.99 -1.73 -7.35
C VAL A 78 12.03 -0.53 -6.41
N GLY A 79 12.81 -0.65 -5.34
CA GLY A 79 13.14 0.45 -4.44
C GLY A 79 14.48 0.21 -3.76
N VAL A 80 14.99 1.21 -3.04
CA VAL A 80 16.21 1.07 -2.23
C VAL A 80 15.88 1.43 -0.78
N VAL A 81 16.37 0.62 0.16
CA VAL A 81 16.19 0.81 1.61
C VAL A 81 17.52 0.85 2.34
N TRP A 82 17.53 1.43 3.54
CA TRP A 82 18.68 1.48 4.45
C TRP A 82 18.26 1.33 5.91
N ASP A 83 19.21 1.02 6.79
CA ASP A 83 18.89 0.54 8.14
C ASP A 83 18.25 1.61 9.05
N ASP A 84 18.79 2.83 9.05
CA ASP A 84 18.31 3.92 9.89
C ASP A 84 17.28 4.78 9.16
N ALA A 85 16.00 4.64 9.55
CA ALA A 85 14.90 5.45 9.01
C ALA A 85 15.01 6.96 9.28
N THR A 86 15.88 7.38 10.20
CA THR A 86 16.13 8.79 10.49
C THR A 86 17.29 9.37 9.68
N ALA A 87 18.12 8.53 9.06
CA ALA A 87 19.17 8.96 8.15
C ALA A 87 18.58 9.39 6.81
N GLU A 88 18.97 10.57 6.33
CA GLU A 88 18.63 11.04 4.98
C GLU A 88 19.68 10.58 3.97
N LEU A 89 19.22 10.21 2.77
CA LEU A 89 20.11 9.90 1.65
C LEU A 89 20.32 11.18 0.83
N HIS A 90 21.51 11.79 0.98
CA HIS A 90 21.95 12.93 0.17
C HIS A 90 22.70 12.43 -1.07
N GLY A 91 21.98 12.28 -2.17
CA GLY A 91 22.52 11.69 -3.37
C GLY A 91 21.46 11.33 -4.40
N THR A 92 21.93 10.79 -5.52
CA THR A 92 21.08 10.28 -6.60
C THR A 92 21.04 8.76 -6.56
N VAL A 93 19.84 8.18 -6.59
CA VAL A 93 19.62 6.74 -6.77
C VAL A 93 19.05 6.52 -8.16
N GLN A 94 19.71 5.70 -8.97
CA GLN A 94 19.25 5.38 -10.32
C GLN A 94 19.20 3.88 -10.55
N VAL A 95 18.17 3.44 -11.26
CA VAL A 95 17.95 2.05 -11.62
C VAL A 95 17.72 1.92 -13.12
N ARG A 96 18.16 0.82 -13.71
CA ARG A 96 17.65 0.35 -15.00
C ARG A 96 17.31 -1.12 -14.91
N THR A 97 16.34 -1.54 -15.70
CA THR A 97 15.80 -2.89 -15.67
C THR A 97 15.71 -3.48 -17.07
N ARG A 98 15.68 -4.81 -17.15
CA ARG A 98 15.39 -5.54 -18.37
C ARG A 98 14.02 -6.19 -18.24
N PRO A 99 13.05 -5.82 -19.09
CA PRO A 99 11.75 -6.46 -19.12
C PRO A 99 11.87 -7.96 -19.41
N SER A 100 11.03 -8.77 -18.77
CA SER A 100 11.04 -10.21 -18.98
C SER A 100 10.78 -10.56 -20.45
N GLY A 101 11.58 -11.48 -21.00
CA GLY A 101 11.50 -11.87 -22.41
C GLY A 101 12.12 -10.86 -23.40
N SER A 102 12.69 -9.75 -22.92
CA SER A 102 13.45 -8.79 -23.73
C SER A 102 14.95 -8.94 -23.49
N ARG A 103 15.76 -8.58 -24.49
CA ARG A 103 17.21 -8.37 -24.34
C ARG A 103 17.59 -6.90 -24.16
N ALA A 104 16.65 -5.99 -24.39
CA ALA A 104 16.87 -4.56 -24.30
C ALA A 104 16.69 -4.05 -22.87
N TRP A 105 17.68 -3.29 -22.38
CA TRP A 105 17.61 -2.59 -21.11
C TRP A 105 16.82 -1.28 -21.25
N SER A 106 16.14 -0.88 -20.18
CA SER A 106 15.64 0.48 -20.06
C SER A 106 16.79 1.50 -20.02
N GLY A 107 16.47 2.77 -20.27
CA GLY A 107 17.32 3.86 -19.79
C GLY A 107 17.40 3.88 -18.26
N TRP A 108 18.36 4.66 -17.74
CA TRP A 108 18.43 4.96 -16.31
C TRP A 108 17.22 5.77 -15.88
N GLN A 109 16.65 5.41 -14.74
CA GLN A 109 15.50 6.06 -14.11
C GLN A 109 15.87 6.41 -12.67
N ASP A 110 15.51 7.62 -12.25
CA ASP A 110 15.76 8.07 -10.88
C ASP A 110 14.71 7.46 -9.92
N LEU A 111 15.17 7.11 -8.72
CA LEU A 111 14.29 6.82 -7.59
C LEU A 111 14.26 8.03 -6.66
N GLU A 112 13.08 8.49 -6.27
CA GLU A 112 12.94 9.63 -5.37
C GLU A 112 13.44 9.25 -3.96
N THR A 113 14.48 9.93 -3.51
CA THR A 113 15.23 9.63 -2.28
C THR A 113 14.65 10.28 -1.04
N HIS A 114 13.83 11.31 -1.22
CA HIS A 114 13.02 11.91 -0.17
C HIS A 114 11.70 11.15 -0.12
N ASN A 115 11.66 10.05 0.66
CA ASN A 115 10.41 9.33 0.98
C ASN A 115 10.01 9.47 2.47
N HIS A 116 10.83 10.15 3.28
CA HIS A 116 10.64 10.31 4.72
C HIS A 116 9.42 11.21 5.08
N GLU A 117 8.87 11.91 4.09
CA GLU A 117 7.62 12.66 4.11
C GLU A 117 6.39 11.75 4.10
N HIS A 118 6.51 10.58 3.47
CA HIS A 118 5.58 9.47 3.61
C HIS A 118 6.02 8.61 4.78
N ALA A 119 5.73 9.04 6.01
CA ALA A 119 6.07 8.27 7.19
C ALA A 119 5.03 8.50 8.30
N ALA A 120 5.10 7.65 9.32
CA ALA A 120 4.33 7.85 10.54
C ALA A 120 4.76 9.13 11.27
N ASP A 121 3.83 9.73 12.01
CA ASP A 121 4.10 10.95 12.77
C ASP A 121 5.15 10.67 13.87
N PRO A 122 6.10 11.60 14.11
CA PRO A 122 7.11 11.43 15.16
C PRO A 122 6.50 11.20 16.56
N GLY A 123 6.91 10.11 17.20
CA GLY A 123 6.42 9.71 18.54
C GLY A 123 5.09 8.95 18.51
N SER A 124 4.58 8.58 17.33
CA SER A 124 3.51 7.60 17.20
C SER A 124 4.01 6.18 17.49
N ALA A 125 3.12 5.27 17.87
CA ALA A 125 3.46 3.86 18.08
C ALA A 125 4.11 3.23 16.83
N GLU A 126 3.68 3.63 15.64
CA GLU A 126 4.27 3.19 14.38
C GLU A 126 5.72 3.67 14.21
N SER A 127 5.98 4.95 14.48
CA SER A 127 7.33 5.51 14.38
C SER A 127 8.31 4.95 15.43
N ALA A 128 7.78 4.41 16.54
CA ALA A 128 8.58 3.81 17.60
C ALA A 128 8.95 2.35 17.32
N SER A 129 8.40 1.74 16.25
CA SER A 129 8.78 0.39 15.86
C SER A 129 10.24 0.35 15.42
N ARG A 130 11.00 -0.60 15.95
CA ARG A 130 12.42 -0.83 15.58
C ARG A 130 12.58 -1.45 14.19
N THR A 131 11.49 -1.72 13.49
CA THR A 131 11.50 -2.38 12.17
C THR A 131 11.52 -1.40 11.00
N VAL A 132 11.28 -0.11 11.25
CA VAL A 132 11.16 0.89 10.19
C VAL A 132 12.52 1.17 9.58
N ARG A 133 12.59 1.16 8.25
CA ARG A 133 13.78 1.46 7.46
C ARG A 133 13.60 2.77 6.71
N GLY A 134 14.72 3.40 6.39
CA GLY A 134 14.71 4.47 5.39
C GLY A 134 14.54 3.85 4.00
N ALA A 135 13.87 4.56 3.11
CA ALA A 135 13.48 4.02 1.81
C ALA A 135 13.42 5.13 0.76
N THR A 136 13.62 4.78 -0.51
CA THR A 136 13.19 5.59 -1.65
C THR A 136 11.69 5.40 -1.89
N ALA A 137 11.07 6.28 -2.67
CA ALA A 137 9.78 5.98 -3.28
C ALA A 137 9.94 4.74 -4.19
N PRO A 138 8.94 3.83 -4.23
CA PRO A 138 9.01 2.67 -5.07
C PRO A 138 8.70 3.00 -6.54
N LEU A 139 9.40 2.35 -7.46
CA LEU A 139 9.19 2.48 -8.90
C LEU A 139 8.59 1.20 -9.49
N TRP A 140 7.45 1.33 -10.17
CA TRP A 140 6.88 0.24 -10.96
C TRP A 140 7.58 0.17 -12.31
N VAL A 141 8.17 -0.99 -12.60
CA VAL A 141 8.92 -1.26 -13.83
C VAL A 141 8.21 -2.28 -14.74
N GLY A 142 7.11 -2.87 -14.26
CA GLY A 142 6.47 -4.01 -14.93
C GLY A 142 7.33 -5.27 -14.88
N ALA A 143 6.85 -6.36 -15.46
CA ALA A 143 7.54 -7.65 -15.42
C ALA A 143 8.99 -7.54 -15.93
N SER A 144 9.95 -7.76 -15.02
CA SER A 144 11.38 -7.60 -15.25
C SER A 144 12.15 -8.78 -14.65
N ASP A 145 13.28 -9.13 -15.26
CA ASP A 145 14.13 -10.27 -14.84
C ASP A 145 15.63 -9.93 -14.68
N ALA A 146 16.01 -8.69 -14.94
CA ALA A 146 17.36 -8.19 -14.66
C ALA A 146 17.32 -6.73 -14.18
N VAL A 147 18.33 -6.37 -13.41
CA VAL A 147 18.45 -5.05 -12.79
C VAL A 147 19.91 -4.59 -12.72
N GLU A 148 20.08 -3.28 -12.75
CA GLU A 148 21.29 -2.58 -12.34
C GLU A 148 20.88 -1.35 -11.53
N VAL A 149 21.58 -1.09 -10.43
CA VAL A 149 21.32 0.07 -9.57
C VAL A 149 22.63 0.75 -9.21
N ARG A 150 22.59 2.08 -9.13
CA ARG A 150 23.68 2.90 -8.63
C ARG A 150 23.16 3.96 -7.68
N VAL A 151 23.89 4.16 -6.60
CA VAL A 151 23.67 5.19 -5.59
C VAL A 151 24.93 6.05 -5.57
N GLN A 152 24.76 7.33 -5.83
CA GLN A 152 25.80 8.34 -5.92
C GLN A 152 25.60 9.33 -4.80
N ALA A 153 26.57 9.48 -3.89
CA ALA A 153 26.54 10.55 -2.90
C ALA A 153 26.76 11.93 -3.55
N ASP A 154 26.11 12.96 -3.00
CA ASP A 154 26.36 14.35 -3.38
C ASP A 154 27.68 14.84 -2.75
N GLY A 155 28.63 15.25 -3.60
CA GLY A 155 29.93 15.75 -3.14
C GLY A 155 30.65 14.75 -2.23
N THR A 156 30.93 15.16 -1.00
CA THR A 156 31.61 14.36 0.04
C THR A 156 30.64 13.75 1.07
N ALA A 157 29.33 13.77 0.81
CA ALA A 157 28.34 13.20 1.72
C ALA A 157 28.56 11.69 1.92
N ALA A 158 28.30 11.22 3.13
CA ALA A 158 28.26 9.78 3.42
C ALA A 158 26.91 9.19 2.99
N LEU A 159 26.92 7.99 2.42
CA LEU A 159 25.70 7.23 2.18
C LEU A 159 25.22 6.56 3.49
N PRO A 160 23.90 6.41 3.70
CA PRO A 160 23.37 5.65 4.82
C PRO A 160 23.90 4.20 4.86
N GLY A 161 24.03 3.67 6.07
CA GLY A 161 24.47 2.29 6.28
C GLY A 161 23.40 1.26 5.86
N GLY A 162 23.86 0.11 5.37
CA GLY A 162 22.98 -1.04 5.08
C GLY A 162 22.09 -0.86 3.87
N LEU A 163 22.56 -0.13 2.84
CA LEU A 163 21.83 0.03 1.58
C LEU A 163 21.53 -1.33 0.92
N ARG A 164 20.25 -1.54 0.59
CA ARG A 164 19.77 -2.74 -0.09
C ARG A 164 18.81 -2.37 -1.22
N LEU A 165 18.94 -3.05 -2.35
CA LEU A 165 17.96 -3.07 -3.42
C LEU A 165 16.82 -4.02 -3.06
N GLU A 166 15.59 -3.55 -3.16
CA GLU A 166 14.38 -4.30 -2.88
C GLU A 166 13.63 -4.54 -4.20
N LEU A 167 13.51 -5.80 -4.57
CA LEU A 167 12.81 -6.25 -5.78
C LEU A 167 11.53 -6.96 -5.36
N VAL A 168 10.39 -6.43 -5.77
CA VAL A 168 9.08 -6.92 -5.37
C VAL A 168 8.38 -7.60 -6.54
N ASP A 169 8.05 -8.87 -6.34
CA ASP A 169 7.12 -9.63 -7.16
C ASP A 169 5.72 -9.57 -6.50
N PRO A 170 4.69 -9.00 -7.16
CA PRO A 170 3.34 -8.96 -6.63
C PRO A 170 2.62 -10.30 -6.59
N GLY A 171 3.20 -11.35 -7.18
CA GLY A 171 2.53 -12.63 -7.39
C GLY A 171 1.41 -12.52 -8.43
N GLN A 172 0.74 -13.64 -8.65
CA GLN A 172 -0.34 -13.73 -9.63
C GLN A 172 -1.51 -12.82 -9.25
N ASP A 173 -2.17 -12.26 -10.26
CA ASP A 173 -3.41 -11.53 -10.04
C ASP A 173 -4.51 -12.48 -9.56
N PRO A 174 -5.42 -12.02 -8.66
CA PRO A 174 -6.59 -12.80 -8.31
C PRO A 174 -7.43 -13.06 -9.57
N VAL A 175 -7.92 -14.29 -9.71
CA VAL A 175 -8.54 -14.82 -10.94
C VAL A 175 -9.81 -14.05 -11.38
N ASP A 176 -10.41 -13.24 -10.51
CA ASP A 176 -11.78 -12.71 -10.71
C ASP A 176 -11.93 -11.17 -10.84
N VAL A 177 -10.87 -10.37 -10.81
CA VAL A 177 -11.04 -8.89 -10.70
C VAL A 177 -11.13 -8.16 -12.05
N VAL A 178 -10.81 -8.83 -13.17
CA VAL A 178 -10.46 -8.13 -14.42
C VAL A 178 -11.57 -8.10 -15.47
N ALA A 179 -12.74 -8.69 -15.20
CA ALA A 179 -13.88 -8.71 -16.12
C ALA A 179 -14.94 -7.63 -15.81
N ALA A 180 -14.55 -6.35 -15.80
CA ALA A 180 -15.53 -5.25 -15.83
C ALA A 180 -14.94 -4.02 -16.55
N GLY A 181 -14.71 -4.15 -17.86
CA GLY A 181 -14.65 -2.99 -18.76
C GLY A 181 -16.06 -2.45 -19.02
N PRO A 182 -16.20 -1.23 -19.55
CA PRO A 182 -17.51 -0.62 -19.77
C PRO A 182 -18.22 -1.35 -20.92
N ARG A 183 -19.10 -2.30 -20.59
CA ARG A 183 -20.19 -2.67 -21.49
C ARG A 183 -21.43 -1.90 -21.06
N SER A 184 -21.86 -1.03 -21.96
CA SER A 184 -23.19 -0.44 -21.90
C SER A 184 -24.23 -1.55 -22.05
N SER A 185 -24.93 -1.87 -20.98
CA SER A 185 -26.34 -2.24 -20.97
C SER A 185 -26.72 -2.56 -19.55
N VAL A 186 -27.73 -1.85 -19.06
CA VAL A 186 -28.43 -2.14 -17.82
C VAL A 186 -28.83 -3.62 -17.81
N ARG A 187 -28.17 -4.42 -16.98
CA ARG A 187 -28.77 -5.57 -16.31
C ARG A 187 -28.30 -5.57 -14.86
N ASP A 188 -29.31 -5.57 -14.01
CA ASP A 188 -29.25 -5.72 -12.57
C ASP A 188 -28.78 -7.15 -12.26
N ASP A 189 -27.46 -7.34 -12.11
CA ASP A 189 -26.90 -8.57 -11.54
C ASP A 189 -26.64 -8.33 -10.05
N GLY A 190 -27.74 -8.15 -9.30
CA GLY A 190 -27.79 -8.53 -7.89
C GLY A 190 -27.59 -10.05 -7.79
N ASP A 191 -26.90 -10.48 -6.73
CA ASP A 191 -26.63 -11.88 -6.41
C ASP A 191 -25.62 -12.63 -7.30
N ARG A 192 -24.33 -12.38 -7.06
CA ARG A 192 -23.32 -13.44 -7.20
C ARG A 192 -22.65 -13.68 -5.85
N ALA A 193 -22.91 -14.84 -5.27
CA ALA A 193 -22.35 -15.27 -3.99
C ALA A 193 -20.81 -15.19 -4.00
N PRO A 194 -20.18 -14.65 -2.93
CA PRO A 194 -18.73 -14.57 -2.85
C PRO A 194 -18.12 -15.98 -2.80
N VAL A 195 -17.03 -16.19 -3.55
CA VAL A 195 -16.26 -17.44 -3.56
C VAL A 195 -15.83 -17.80 -2.13
N THR A 196 -16.36 -18.92 -1.64
CA THR A 196 -16.32 -19.41 -0.24
C THR A 196 -15.09 -20.28 0.05
N GLY A 197 -13.89 -19.75 -0.19
CA GLY A 197 -12.71 -20.25 0.53
C GLY A 197 -12.76 -19.78 1.99
N PRO A 198 -12.31 -20.58 2.98
CA PRO A 198 -12.22 -20.12 4.36
C PRO A 198 -11.30 -18.89 4.42
N MET A 199 -11.81 -17.77 4.92
CA MET A 199 -11.02 -16.56 5.13
C MET A 199 -10.07 -16.76 6.31
N THR A 200 -8.86 -16.25 6.22
CA THR A 200 -7.98 -16.15 7.40
C THR A 200 -8.59 -15.18 8.42
N ALA A 201 -8.15 -15.25 9.69
CA ALA A 201 -8.59 -14.33 10.72
C ALA A 201 -8.29 -12.86 10.34
N GLU A 202 -7.13 -12.62 9.75
CA GLU A 202 -6.72 -11.28 9.29
C GLU A 202 -7.59 -10.78 8.13
N GLN A 203 -7.97 -11.66 7.20
CA GLN A 203 -8.91 -11.34 6.12
C GLN A 203 -10.31 -11.06 6.65
N ALA A 204 -10.79 -11.86 7.59
CA ALA A 204 -12.09 -11.67 8.23
C ALA A 204 -12.12 -10.33 8.97
N ALA A 205 -11.10 -10.01 9.76
CA ALA A 205 -10.98 -8.73 10.45
C ALA A 205 -10.96 -7.53 9.49
N SER A 206 -10.20 -7.62 8.39
CA SER A 206 -10.12 -6.57 7.37
C SER A 206 -11.44 -6.36 6.62
N SER A 207 -12.21 -7.42 6.42
CA SER A 207 -13.52 -7.30 5.79
C SER A 207 -14.61 -6.85 6.76
N ALA A 208 -14.58 -7.30 8.02
CA ALA A 208 -15.62 -7.01 9.01
C ALA A 208 -15.71 -5.52 9.36
N VAL A 209 -14.61 -4.77 9.27
CA VAL A 209 -14.63 -3.32 9.49
C VAL A 209 -15.49 -2.54 8.48
N ASN A 210 -15.85 -3.17 7.35
CA ASN A 210 -16.73 -2.62 6.32
C ASN A 210 -18.13 -3.26 6.29
N ALA A 211 -18.52 -4.04 7.32
CA ALA A 211 -19.77 -4.81 7.33
C ALA A 211 -21.04 -3.96 7.13
N ASP A 212 -21.04 -2.70 7.59
CA ASP A 212 -22.18 -1.78 7.38
C ASP A 212 -22.34 -1.36 5.90
N LEU A 213 -21.30 -1.57 5.08
CA LEU A 213 -21.23 -1.07 3.70
C LEU A 213 -21.34 -2.18 2.66
N ALA A 214 -20.83 -3.38 2.95
CA ALA A 214 -20.84 -4.54 2.08
C ALA A 214 -20.72 -5.86 2.89
N PRO A 215 -21.19 -7.00 2.34
CA PRO A 215 -21.06 -8.31 2.99
C PRO A 215 -19.61 -8.70 3.30
N LEU A 216 -19.43 -9.60 4.28
CA LEU A 216 -18.13 -10.18 4.58
C LEU A 216 -17.53 -10.85 3.35
N GLY A 217 -16.26 -10.58 3.07
CA GLY A 217 -15.55 -11.12 1.92
C GLY A 217 -15.92 -10.47 0.58
N ALA A 218 -16.65 -9.34 0.56
CA ALA A 218 -16.91 -8.59 -0.66
C ALA A 218 -15.63 -8.01 -1.26
N THR A 219 -15.47 -8.16 -2.58
CA THR A 219 -14.36 -7.58 -3.37
C THR A 219 -14.61 -6.13 -3.75
N ILE A 220 -15.86 -5.68 -3.68
CA ILE A 220 -16.30 -4.34 -4.05
C ILE A 220 -17.32 -3.85 -3.03
N ILE A 221 -17.17 -2.61 -2.57
CA ILE A 221 -18.24 -1.85 -1.93
C ILE A 221 -18.99 -1.11 -3.05
N PRO A 222 -20.29 -1.36 -3.25
CA PRO A 222 -21.03 -0.79 -4.37
C PRO A 222 -21.21 0.72 -4.20
N ALA A 223 -21.25 1.44 -5.33
CA ALA A 223 -21.63 2.85 -5.32
C ALA A 223 -23.07 3.01 -4.83
N LEU A 224 -23.39 4.15 -4.24
CA LEU A 224 -24.76 4.55 -3.93
C LEU A 224 -25.01 5.96 -4.48
N GLY A 225 -26.24 6.22 -4.89
CA GLY A 225 -26.70 7.58 -5.13
C GLY A 225 -26.66 8.42 -3.85
N LYS A 226 -26.79 9.75 -4.00
CA LYS A 226 -26.76 10.66 -2.85
C LYS A 226 -27.88 10.37 -1.86
N ALA A 227 -29.12 10.24 -2.34
CA ALA A 227 -30.28 9.97 -1.49
C ALA A 227 -30.15 8.65 -0.72
N GLU A 228 -29.66 7.59 -1.37
CA GLU A 228 -29.40 6.30 -0.73
C GLU A 228 -28.28 6.39 0.31
N THR A 229 -27.23 7.15 0.00
CA THR A 229 -26.12 7.41 0.93
C THR A 229 -26.61 8.12 2.18
N GLU A 230 -27.46 9.14 2.02
CA GLU A 230 -28.07 9.90 3.13
C GLU A 230 -29.07 9.06 3.94
N ALA A 231 -29.82 8.16 3.31
CA ALA A 231 -30.76 7.27 3.98
C ALA A 231 -30.07 6.26 4.89
N ARG A 232 -28.87 5.79 4.52
CA ARG A 232 -28.09 4.84 5.33
C ARG A 232 -27.35 5.48 6.51
N LEU A 233 -27.32 6.81 6.62
CA LEU A 233 -26.74 7.53 7.76
C LEU A 233 -27.84 7.91 8.75
N VAL A 234 -28.20 6.96 9.62
CA VAL A 234 -29.10 7.25 10.74
C VAL A 234 -28.30 7.99 11.82
N GLY A 235 -28.69 9.24 12.15
CA GLY A 235 -28.17 9.96 13.32
C GLY A 235 -26.98 10.92 13.10
N PHE A 236 -26.37 10.99 11.92
CA PHE A 236 -25.43 12.07 11.58
C PHE A 236 -26.20 13.26 10.99
N ALA A 237 -25.89 14.48 11.45
CA ALA A 237 -26.58 15.69 11.02
C ALA A 237 -26.53 15.84 9.49
N LYS A 238 -27.65 15.54 8.83
CA LYS A 238 -27.98 16.05 7.49
C LYS A 238 -27.91 17.59 7.60
N PRO A 239 -27.30 18.32 6.65
CA PRO A 239 -27.09 17.96 5.24
C PRO A 239 -25.59 17.82 4.85
N TYR A 240 -25.32 17.49 3.58
CA TYR A 240 -24.03 17.62 2.88
C TYR A 240 -23.06 16.41 2.89
N ILE A 241 -23.58 15.24 2.53
CA ILE A 241 -22.75 14.11 2.09
C ILE A 241 -22.89 13.89 0.57
N GLY A 242 -21.77 13.57 -0.08
CA GLY A 242 -21.78 13.16 -1.50
C GLY A 242 -22.18 11.70 -1.70
N PRO A 243 -22.52 11.28 -2.94
CA PRO A 243 -22.78 9.88 -3.25
C PRO A 243 -21.58 9.00 -2.89
N ARG A 244 -21.83 7.85 -2.25
CA ARG A 244 -20.78 6.88 -1.97
C ARG A 244 -20.20 6.34 -3.28
N PRO A 245 -18.90 6.50 -3.55
CA PRO A 245 -18.30 5.91 -4.74
C PRO A 245 -18.23 4.38 -4.63
N LYS A 246 -18.11 3.70 -5.79
CA LYS A 246 -17.66 2.32 -5.85
C LYS A 246 -16.22 2.26 -5.33
N ILE A 247 -15.92 1.33 -4.43
CA ILE A 247 -14.58 1.13 -3.87
C ILE A 247 -14.20 -0.34 -4.03
N VAL A 248 -13.05 -0.62 -4.64
CA VAL A 248 -12.44 -1.96 -4.66
C VAL A 248 -11.83 -2.21 -3.29
N THR A 249 -12.28 -3.25 -2.59
CA THR A 249 -11.81 -3.57 -1.23
C THR A 249 -10.41 -4.14 -1.25
N ARG A 250 -9.79 -4.24 -0.07
CA ARG A 250 -8.52 -4.94 0.11
C ARG A 250 -8.52 -6.36 -0.46
N LYS A 251 -9.57 -7.13 -0.18
CA LYS A 251 -9.77 -8.44 -0.81
C LYS A 251 -9.90 -8.33 -2.33
N GLY A 252 -10.59 -7.31 -2.83
CA GLY A 252 -10.79 -7.08 -4.26
C GLY A 252 -9.50 -6.88 -5.05
N TRP A 253 -8.50 -6.16 -4.52
CA TRP A 253 -7.20 -6.02 -5.20
C TRP A 253 -6.16 -7.09 -4.78
N GLY A 254 -6.54 -8.03 -3.92
CA GLY A 254 -5.70 -9.15 -3.50
C GLY A 254 -4.70 -8.81 -2.41
N ALA A 255 -5.05 -7.91 -1.49
CA ALA A 255 -4.22 -7.63 -0.33
C ALA A 255 -3.97 -8.89 0.50
N ASP A 256 -2.71 -9.20 0.80
CA ASP A 256 -2.40 -10.20 1.80
C ASP A 256 -2.41 -9.59 3.21
N GLU A 257 -3.50 -9.84 3.92
CA GLU A 257 -3.72 -9.31 5.26
C GLU A 257 -2.74 -9.87 6.31
N LYS A 258 -1.98 -10.92 6.00
CA LYS A 258 -0.92 -11.44 6.89
C LYS A 258 0.30 -10.52 6.94
N LEU A 259 0.53 -9.66 5.95
CA LEU A 259 1.68 -8.76 5.93
C LEU A 259 1.53 -7.62 6.95
N ARG A 260 0.35 -6.99 7.01
CA ARG A 260 0.11 -5.83 7.88
C ARG A 260 0.11 -6.22 9.35
N GLU A 261 0.27 -5.21 10.19
CA GLU A 261 -0.06 -5.36 11.60
C GLU A 261 -1.54 -5.71 11.82
N LYS A 262 -1.79 -6.48 12.87
CA LYS A 262 -3.13 -7.00 13.22
C LYS A 262 -4.10 -5.89 13.62
N ASN A 263 -3.64 -4.90 14.38
CA ASN A 263 -4.47 -3.87 15.00
C ASN A 263 -4.64 -2.65 14.10
N PHE A 264 -5.87 -2.11 14.05
CA PHE A 264 -6.17 -0.87 13.35
C PHE A 264 -5.94 0.35 14.23
N ALA A 265 -5.52 1.46 13.63
CA ALA A 265 -5.35 2.75 14.30
C ALA A 265 -6.40 3.75 13.78
N TYR A 266 -7.05 4.45 14.70
CA TYR A 266 -8.09 5.43 14.39
C TYR A 266 -7.79 6.76 15.07
N THR A 267 -8.19 7.83 14.39
CA THR A 267 -8.17 9.19 14.90
C THR A 267 -9.59 9.63 15.29
N LYS A 268 -9.77 10.89 15.71
CA LYS A 268 -11.08 11.37 16.15
C LYS A 268 -12.04 11.69 14.99
N SER A 269 -11.52 12.09 13.82
CA SER A 269 -12.34 12.58 12.70
C SER A 269 -11.51 12.58 11.40
N VAL A 270 -12.12 12.92 10.25
CA VAL A 270 -11.36 13.28 9.03
C VAL A 270 -11.70 14.72 8.67
N LYS A 271 -10.74 15.62 8.90
CA LYS A 271 -10.86 17.06 8.69
C LYS A 271 -10.32 17.52 7.34
N ALA A 272 -9.37 16.77 6.77
CA ALA A 272 -8.76 17.06 5.48
C ALA A 272 -8.40 15.80 4.71
N ALA A 273 -8.31 15.92 3.40
CA ALA A 273 -7.72 14.96 2.49
C ALA A 273 -6.39 15.50 1.96
N PHE A 274 -5.33 14.72 2.07
CA PHE A 274 -4.06 14.98 1.40
C PHE A 274 -3.97 14.13 0.13
N VAL A 275 -3.86 14.79 -1.02
CA VAL A 275 -3.69 14.16 -2.32
C VAL A 275 -2.20 13.99 -2.60
N HIS A 276 -1.85 12.78 -3.00
CA HIS A 276 -0.50 12.32 -3.31
C HIS A 276 -0.45 11.80 -4.74
N HIS A 277 0.76 11.73 -5.29
CA HIS A 277 1.06 10.81 -6.38
C HIS A 277 1.98 9.70 -5.86
N THR A 278 2.11 8.59 -6.58
CA THR A 278 2.95 7.47 -6.12
C THR A 278 4.34 7.46 -6.73
N VAL A 279 4.60 8.30 -7.74
CA VAL A 279 5.90 8.37 -8.45
C VAL A 279 6.25 7.07 -9.21
N THR A 280 5.31 6.13 -9.31
CA THR A 280 5.51 4.80 -9.91
C THR A 280 5.57 4.80 -11.45
N GLY A 281 5.57 5.96 -12.11
CA GLY A 281 5.41 6.04 -13.56
C GLY A 281 3.97 5.78 -14.04
N ASN A 282 3.70 6.09 -15.32
CA ASN A 282 2.33 6.14 -15.87
C ASN A 282 1.99 5.02 -16.86
N ASN A 283 2.92 4.09 -17.10
CA ASN A 283 2.83 3.12 -18.20
C ASN A 283 2.07 1.83 -17.83
N TYR A 284 1.64 1.66 -16.58
CA TYR A 284 0.80 0.53 -16.16
C TYR A 284 -0.54 0.54 -16.90
N THR A 285 -1.14 -0.62 -17.16
CA THR A 285 -2.52 -0.74 -17.63
C THR A 285 -3.48 -0.80 -16.45
N CYS A 286 -4.74 -0.41 -16.61
CA CYS A 286 -5.69 -0.47 -15.49
C CYS A 286 -5.94 -1.90 -14.99
N LYS A 287 -5.67 -2.92 -15.82
CA LYS A 287 -5.69 -4.33 -15.40
C LYS A 287 -4.55 -4.68 -14.44
N GLN A 288 -3.42 -4.00 -14.52
CA GLN A 288 -2.25 -4.21 -13.65
C GLN A 288 -2.36 -3.49 -12.30
N VAL A 289 -3.42 -2.71 -12.05
CA VAL A 289 -3.54 -1.93 -10.82
C VAL A 289 -3.55 -2.79 -9.56
N PRO A 290 -4.25 -3.94 -9.51
CA PRO A 290 -4.14 -4.86 -8.37
C PRO A 290 -2.68 -5.27 -8.09
N SER A 291 -1.93 -5.70 -9.11
CA SER A 291 -0.51 -6.03 -8.99
C SER A 291 0.34 -4.85 -8.50
N LEU A 292 0.10 -3.65 -9.04
CA LEU A 292 0.79 -2.44 -8.62
C LEU A 292 0.53 -2.13 -7.14
N LEU A 293 -0.72 -2.21 -6.69
CA LEU A 293 -1.09 -1.98 -5.28
C LEU A 293 -0.49 -3.02 -4.34
N ARG A 294 -0.53 -4.31 -4.71
CA ARG A 294 0.14 -5.37 -3.93
C ARG A 294 1.64 -5.12 -3.82
N SER A 295 2.27 -4.63 -4.88
CA SER A 295 3.70 -4.30 -4.87
C SER A 295 4.01 -3.14 -3.93
N ILE A 296 3.26 -2.03 -4.01
CA ILE A 296 3.44 -0.86 -3.12
C ILE A 296 3.18 -1.28 -1.66
N TYR A 297 2.12 -2.04 -1.42
CA TYR A 297 1.78 -2.54 -0.10
C TYR A 297 2.90 -3.40 0.50
N ARG A 298 3.40 -4.38 -0.26
CA ARG A 298 4.51 -5.24 0.15
C ARG A 298 5.79 -4.45 0.37
N TYR A 299 6.09 -3.46 -0.48
CA TYR A 299 7.25 -2.58 -0.29
C TYR A 299 7.14 -1.79 1.02
N HIS A 300 6.01 -1.14 1.29
CA HIS A 300 5.83 -0.39 2.54
C HIS A 300 5.96 -1.29 3.77
N VAL A 301 5.39 -2.50 3.75
CA VAL A 301 5.36 -3.36 4.93
C VAL A 301 6.63 -4.19 5.10
N VAL A 302 7.03 -4.95 4.07
CA VAL A 302 8.14 -5.90 4.16
C VAL A 302 9.49 -5.20 4.02
N SER A 303 9.60 -4.27 3.07
CA SER A 303 10.86 -3.59 2.79
C SER A 303 11.06 -2.39 3.73
N SER A 304 10.09 -1.49 3.84
CA SER A 304 10.19 -0.28 4.68
C SER A 304 9.79 -0.50 6.15
N GLY A 305 9.17 -1.63 6.49
CA GLY A 305 8.83 -1.99 7.87
C GLY A 305 7.63 -1.25 8.45
N TRP A 306 6.77 -0.69 7.61
CA TRP A 306 5.55 0.04 8.04
C TRP A 306 4.46 -0.94 8.44
N ARG A 307 3.44 -0.43 9.16
CA ARG A 307 2.36 -1.28 9.67
C ARG A 307 1.41 -1.76 8.58
N ASP A 308 1.27 -0.98 7.53
CA ASP A 308 0.40 -1.23 6.37
C ASP A 308 0.80 -0.24 5.23
N ILE A 309 0.09 -0.26 4.11
CA ILE A 309 0.18 0.80 3.11
C ILE A 309 -0.17 2.17 3.75
N GLY A 310 0.68 3.19 3.54
CA GLY A 310 0.55 4.47 4.24
C GLY A 310 -0.69 5.31 3.86
N TYR A 311 -1.28 5.08 2.70
CA TYR A 311 -2.43 5.84 2.19
C TYR A 311 -3.76 5.17 2.56
N ASN A 312 -4.79 5.96 2.90
CA ASN A 312 -6.13 5.42 3.16
C ASN A 312 -6.82 4.93 1.88
N PHE A 313 -6.57 5.60 0.76
CA PHE A 313 -7.15 5.28 -0.53
C PHE A 313 -6.13 5.40 -1.65
N ALA A 314 -6.32 4.63 -2.71
CA ALA A 314 -5.63 4.82 -3.98
C ALA A 314 -6.63 5.10 -5.12
N VAL A 315 -6.20 5.88 -6.11
CA VAL A 315 -6.96 6.21 -7.32
C VAL A 315 -6.10 5.94 -8.53
N ASP A 316 -6.59 5.11 -9.46
CA ASP A 316 -5.87 4.84 -10.71
C ASP A 316 -6.22 5.84 -11.82
N LYS A 317 -5.48 5.77 -12.92
CA LYS A 317 -5.68 6.60 -14.11
C LYS A 317 -7.02 6.36 -14.82
N CYS A 318 -7.70 5.24 -14.54
CA CYS A 318 -9.03 4.91 -15.02
C CYS A 318 -10.15 5.44 -14.11
N GLY A 319 -9.82 6.03 -12.96
CA GLY A 319 -10.79 6.57 -12.01
C GLY A 319 -11.43 5.53 -11.09
N ASN A 320 -10.83 4.33 -10.98
CA ASN A 320 -11.20 3.38 -9.93
C ASN A 320 -10.62 3.85 -8.59
N ILE A 321 -11.36 3.58 -7.52
CA ILE A 321 -10.97 3.90 -6.14
C ILE A 321 -10.75 2.58 -5.40
N TYR A 322 -9.62 2.47 -4.71
CA TYR A 322 -9.22 1.28 -3.97
C TYR A 322 -9.08 1.63 -2.49
N GLU A 323 -9.54 0.73 -1.62
CA GLU A 323 -9.25 0.76 -0.20
C GLU A 323 -7.74 0.53 0.00
N GLY A 324 -7.06 1.49 0.60
CA GLY A 324 -5.65 1.37 1.00
C GLY A 324 -5.56 0.79 2.39
N ARG A 325 -5.16 1.62 3.37
CA ARG A 325 -4.92 1.24 4.76
C ARG A 325 -6.14 0.61 5.42
N ALA A 326 -5.95 -0.57 6.03
CA ALA A 326 -7.00 -1.35 6.66
C ALA A 326 -7.57 -0.67 7.92
N GLY A 327 -8.84 -0.96 8.21
CA GLY A 327 -9.59 -0.36 9.33
C GLY A 327 -10.96 0.18 8.93
N GLY A 328 -11.28 0.17 7.63
CA GLY A 328 -12.62 0.41 7.11
C GLY A 328 -12.78 1.78 6.47
N VAL A 329 -13.37 1.79 5.27
CA VAL A 329 -13.41 2.97 4.39
C VAL A 329 -14.29 4.10 4.92
N SER A 330 -15.27 3.81 5.78
CA SER A 330 -16.10 4.83 6.45
C SER A 330 -15.48 5.37 7.75
N LYS A 331 -14.44 4.73 8.30
CA LYS A 331 -13.86 5.07 9.61
C LYS A 331 -12.65 6.02 9.50
N PRO A 332 -12.32 6.80 10.55
CA PRO A 332 -11.21 7.77 10.51
C PRO A 332 -9.85 7.09 10.75
N VAL A 333 -9.50 6.13 9.89
CA VAL A 333 -8.26 5.33 9.97
C VAL A 333 -7.05 6.27 9.89
N GLN A 334 -6.13 6.15 10.85
CA GLN A 334 -4.89 6.93 10.85
C GLN A 334 -3.96 6.45 9.73
N GLY A 335 -3.54 7.35 8.84
CA GLY A 335 -2.57 7.06 7.77
C GLY A 335 -1.10 7.16 8.20
N ALA A 336 -0.20 6.96 7.23
CA ALA A 336 1.24 7.22 7.31
C ALA A 336 1.72 7.84 5.98
N HIS A 337 0.95 8.80 5.47
CA HIS A 337 1.09 9.38 4.13
C HIS A 337 1.61 10.82 4.14
N THR A 338 1.43 11.55 5.23
CA THR A 338 1.84 12.94 5.36
C THR A 338 2.39 13.14 6.76
N ARG A 339 3.70 12.98 6.89
CA ARG A 339 4.39 13.14 8.17
C ARG A 339 4.05 14.49 8.79
N GLY A 340 3.57 14.46 10.02
CA GLY A 340 3.08 15.63 10.77
C GLY A 340 1.58 15.88 10.61
N PHE A 341 0.88 15.28 9.66
CA PHE A 341 -0.56 15.48 9.45
C PHE A 341 -1.35 14.20 9.23
N ASN A 342 -0.82 13.04 9.62
CA ASN A 342 -1.56 11.77 9.55
C ASN A 342 -2.77 11.74 10.50
N THR A 343 -2.72 12.52 11.58
CA THR A 343 -3.82 12.62 12.55
C THR A 343 -4.97 13.50 12.03
N ASN A 344 -6.20 12.99 12.12
CA ASN A 344 -7.43 13.61 11.66
C ASN A 344 -7.48 13.97 10.16
N SER A 345 -6.76 13.22 9.32
CA SER A 345 -6.79 13.39 7.87
C SER A 345 -6.91 12.04 7.17
N MET A 346 -7.06 12.08 5.85
CA MET A 346 -6.93 10.90 5.00
C MET A 346 -5.93 11.16 3.87
N GLY A 347 -5.22 10.12 3.44
CA GLY A 347 -4.33 10.13 2.28
C GLY A 347 -4.99 9.50 1.06
N VAL A 348 -4.90 10.19 -0.08
CA VAL A 348 -5.36 9.69 -1.38
C VAL A 348 -4.16 9.62 -2.33
N ALA A 349 -3.67 8.42 -2.61
CA ALA A 349 -2.58 8.20 -3.56
C ALA A 349 -3.11 8.05 -4.99
N VAL A 350 -2.77 8.99 -5.87
CA VAL A 350 -3.06 8.86 -7.30
C VAL A 350 -1.92 8.10 -7.96
N LEU A 351 -2.21 6.91 -8.49
CA LEU A 351 -1.21 6.02 -9.06
C LEU A 351 -0.61 6.63 -10.32
N GLY A 352 0.67 7.03 -10.25
CA GLY A 352 1.39 7.65 -11.34
C GLY A 352 2.33 8.78 -10.92
N THR A 353 2.91 9.44 -11.92
CA THR A 353 3.80 10.61 -11.76
C THR A 353 3.21 11.80 -12.51
N PHE A 354 2.88 12.86 -11.78
CA PHE A 354 2.15 14.03 -12.30
C PHE A 354 2.91 15.35 -12.15
N THR A 355 4.24 15.30 -12.12
CA THR A 355 5.10 16.51 -12.11
C THR A 355 4.97 17.27 -13.42
N THR A 356 5.13 16.58 -14.56
CA THR A 356 5.06 17.18 -15.90
C THR A 356 3.83 16.74 -16.69
N LYS A 357 3.35 15.50 -16.50
CA LYS A 357 2.17 14.95 -17.17
C LYS A 357 0.88 15.29 -16.44
N ALA A 358 -0.15 15.67 -17.19
CA ALA A 358 -1.47 15.95 -16.64
C ALA A 358 -2.14 14.67 -16.12
N PRO A 359 -2.82 14.71 -14.96
CA PRO A 359 -3.65 13.59 -14.53
C PRO A 359 -4.86 13.45 -15.46
N PRO A 360 -5.31 12.22 -15.77
CA PRO A 360 -6.55 12.02 -16.50
C PRO A 360 -7.76 12.58 -15.75
N THR A 361 -8.75 13.06 -16.49
CA THR A 361 -10.01 13.57 -15.92
C THR A 361 -10.70 12.54 -15.04
N ALA A 362 -10.64 11.25 -15.40
CA ALA A 362 -11.21 10.16 -14.61
C ALA A 362 -10.63 10.09 -13.18
N ALA A 363 -9.31 10.27 -13.04
CA ALA A 363 -8.63 10.29 -11.74
C ALA A 363 -9.06 11.52 -10.91
N VAL A 364 -9.12 12.70 -11.53
CA VAL A 364 -9.58 13.93 -10.84
C VAL A 364 -11.04 13.81 -10.39
N ASN A 365 -11.90 13.23 -11.22
CA ASN A 365 -13.31 12.96 -10.88
C ASN A 365 -13.43 11.93 -9.75
N ALA A 366 -12.58 10.90 -9.73
CA ALA A 366 -12.53 9.93 -8.64
C ALA A 366 -12.14 10.58 -7.30
N ILE A 367 -11.15 11.48 -7.29
CA ILE A 367 -10.81 12.28 -6.10
C ILE A 367 -12.01 13.11 -5.64
N ALA A 368 -12.71 13.77 -6.56
CA ALA A 368 -13.90 14.56 -6.25
C ALA A 368 -15.00 13.71 -5.61
N ARG A 369 -15.33 12.55 -6.19
CA ARG A 369 -16.34 11.61 -5.64
C ARG A 369 -15.95 11.07 -4.27
N LEU A 370 -14.70 10.62 -4.13
CA LEU A 370 -14.18 10.10 -2.87
C LEU A 370 -14.22 11.15 -1.76
N THR A 371 -13.70 12.35 -2.03
CA THR A 371 -13.67 13.43 -1.04
C THR A 371 -15.08 13.95 -0.72
N ALA A 372 -16.00 14.00 -1.68
CA ALA A 372 -17.38 14.43 -1.43
C ALA A 372 -18.06 13.54 -0.41
N TRP A 373 -17.91 12.22 -0.58
CA TRP A 373 -18.44 11.22 0.34
C TRP A 373 -17.69 11.22 1.68
N LYS A 374 -16.37 11.02 1.66
CA LYS A 374 -15.58 10.77 2.87
C LYS A 374 -15.48 12.01 3.78
N LEU A 375 -15.33 13.21 3.22
CA LEU A 375 -15.39 14.44 4.02
C LEU A 375 -16.83 14.73 4.48
N GLY A 376 -17.83 14.33 3.68
CA GLY A 376 -19.24 14.46 4.01
C GLY A 376 -19.65 13.64 5.23
N LEU A 377 -19.07 12.44 5.42
CA LEU A 377 -19.25 11.63 6.64
C LEU A 377 -18.88 12.36 7.94
N TYR A 378 -18.08 13.43 7.86
CA TYR A 378 -17.65 14.24 9.00
C TYR A 378 -18.09 15.72 8.88
N GLY A 379 -19.06 16.03 8.00
CA GLY A 379 -19.60 17.37 7.83
C GLY A 379 -18.62 18.40 7.24
N VAL A 380 -17.51 17.96 6.63
CA VAL A 380 -16.45 18.84 6.13
C VAL A 380 -16.78 19.33 4.72
N ASN A 381 -16.75 20.66 4.54
CA ASN A 381 -16.93 21.31 3.23
C ASN A 381 -15.65 21.21 2.37
N PRO A 382 -15.69 20.57 1.19
CA PRO A 382 -14.54 20.42 0.30
C PRO A 382 -13.92 21.73 -0.23
N ARG A 383 -14.69 22.83 -0.28
CA ARG A 383 -14.17 24.16 -0.67
C ARG A 383 -13.55 24.93 0.50
N GLY A 384 -13.76 24.46 1.72
CA GLY A 384 -13.38 25.15 2.93
C GLY A 384 -11.89 25.06 3.27
N THR A 385 -11.59 25.56 4.46
CA THR A 385 -10.32 25.37 5.16
C THR A 385 -10.56 24.73 6.51
N THR A 386 -9.56 24.05 7.04
CA THR A 386 -9.57 23.49 8.40
C THR A 386 -8.24 23.78 9.09
N TYR A 387 -8.20 23.56 10.41
CA TYR A 387 -6.97 23.57 11.18
C TYR A 387 -6.57 22.15 11.55
N LEU A 388 -5.33 21.80 11.26
CA LEU A 388 -4.67 20.60 11.78
C LEU A 388 -3.47 21.01 12.65
N THR A 389 -3.18 20.21 13.67
CA THR A 389 -1.99 20.39 14.49
C THR A 389 -0.88 19.51 13.92
N SER A 390 0.26 20.12 13.60
CA SER A 390 1.43 19.38 13.10
C SER A 390 1.98 18.44 14.18
N GLY A 391 2.19 17.17 13.85
CA GLY A 391 2.97 16.21 14.61
C GLY A 391 4.49 16.43 14.50
N GLY A 392 4.92 17.37 13.67
CA GLY A 392 6.31 17.66 13.35
C GLY A 392 6.70 17.17 11.95
N GLY A 393 7.42 18.01 11.22
CA GLY A 393 7.95 17.75 9.89
C GLY A 393 8.91 18.88 9.48
N ASN A 394 9.37 18.87 8.24
CA ASN A 394 10.33 19.85 7.76
C ASN A 394 9.72 21.24 7.46
N LEU A 395 8.41 21.31 7.22
CA LEU A 395 7.70 22.55 6.90
C LEU A 395 7.08 23.19 8.15
N TYR A 396 6.61 22.38 9.10
CA TYR A 396 5.94 22.85 10.33
C TYR A 396 6.43 22.09 11.56
N LYS A 397 6.84 22.86 12.59
CA LYS A 397 7.24 22.32 13.90
C LYS A 397 6.06 21.59 14.58
N LYS A 398 6.40 20.64 15.45
CA LYS A 398 5.41 19.91 16.26
C LYS A 398 4.60 20.89 17.11
N GLY A 399 3.28 20.68 17.17
CA GLY A 399 2.33 21.52 17.91
C GLY A 399 1.82 22.75 17.14
N THR A 400 2.40 23.10 15.99
CA THR A 400 1.93 24.22 15.17
C THR A 400 0.52 23.95 14.63
N LYS A 401 -0.43 24.87 14.86
CA LYS A 401 -1.76 24.84 14.24
C LYS A 401 -1.68 25.45 12.85
N VAL A 402 -1.88 24.64 11.82
CA VAL A 402 -1.76 25.06 10.43
C VAL A 402 -3.14 25.12 9.77
N LYS A 403 -3.44 26.25 9.13
CA LYS A 403 -4.65 26.43 8.32
C LYS A 403 -4.42 25.82 6.94
N LEU A 404 -5.18 24.79 6.61
CA LEU A 404 -5.05 24.05 5.35
C LEU A 404 -6.37 24.07 4.60
N LYS A 405 -6.32 23.84 3.28
CA LYS A 405 -7.53 23.50 2.52
C LYS A 405 -8.04 22.13 2.99
N THR A 406 -9.34 21.90 2.92
CA THR A 406 -9.90 20.58 3.30
C THR A 406 -9.56 19.49 2.28
N ILE A 407 -9.20 19.87 1.06
CA ILE A 407 -8.48 19.03 0.10
C ILE A 407 -7.15 19.73 -0.20
N SER A 408 -6.06 19.18 0.28
CA SER A 408 -4.69 19.70 0.15
C SER A 408 -3.82 18.75 -0.67
N GLY A 409 -2.75 19.26 -1.27
CA GLY A 409 -1.68 18.41 -1.78
C GLY A 409 -0.70 18.07 -0.66
N HIS A 410 0.10 17.01 -0.83
CA HIS A 410 1.15 16.68 0.13
C HIS A 410 2.06 17.88 0.45
N ARG A 411 2.49 18.60 -0.59
CA ARG A 411 3.30 19.82 -0.49
C ARG A 411 2.76 20.93 0.41
N ASP A 412 1.46 20.92 0.74
CA ASP A 412 0.86 21.90 1.63
C ASP A 412 1.15 21.58 3.12
N GLY A 413 1.50 20.34 3.43
CA GLY A 413 1.80 19.87 4.79
C GLY A 413 3.28 19.48 5.01
N PHE A 414 4.03 19.23 3.94
CA PHE A 414 5.43 18.80 3.99
C PHE A 414 6.21 19.37 2.80
N ALA A 415 7.51 19.62 2.92
CA ALA A 415 8.30 20.13 1.79
C ALA A 415 8.66 18.97 0.87
N THR A 416 7.86 18.81 -0.19
CA THR A 416 7.94 17.73 -1.19
C THR A 416 7.37 18.21 -2.53
N GLU A 417 7.78 17.60 -3.64
CA GLU A 417 7.13 17.83 -4.93
C GLU A 417 5.76 17.17 -5.02
N CYS A 418 5.45 16.18 -4.18
CA CYS A 418 4.18 15.47 -4.20
C CYS A 418 2.98 16.43 -4.00
N PRO A 419 1.88 16.35 -4.77
CA PRO A 419 1.49 15.30 -5.74
C PRO A 419 1.94 15.57 -7.19
N GLY A 420 2.99 16.37 -7.39
CA GLY A 420 3.41 16.86 -8.70
C GLY A 420 2.63 18.08 -9.16
N LYS A 421 3.30 18.97 -9.91
CA LYS A 421 2.76 20.28 -10.30
C LYS A 421 1.44 20.19 -11.07
N ARG A 422 1.28 19.21 -11.97
CA ARG A 422 0.07 19.10 -12.79
C ARG A 422 -1.13 18.61 -11.98
N LEU A 423 -0.97 17.61 -11.13
CA LEU A 423 -2.07 17.14 -10.28
C LEU A 423 -2.42 18.17 -9.20
N TYR A 424 -1.42 18.83 -8.61
CA TYR A 424 -1.65 19.92 -7.66
C TYR A 424 -2.51 21.05 -8.26
N SER A 425 -2.26 21.42 -9.52
CA SER A 425 -3.04 22.46 -10.21
C SER A 425 -4.52 22.10 -10.39
N LYS A 426 -4.89 20.81 -10.30
CA LYS A 426 -6.27 20.32 -10.43
C LYS A 426 -7.02 20.25 -9.10
N LEU A 427 -6.36 20.50 -7.96
CA LEU A 427 -7.03 20.41 -6.66
C LEU A 427 -8.14 21.45 -6.49
N GLY A 428 -8.03 22.63 -7.13
CA GLY A 428 -9.13 23.59 -7.17
C GLY A 428 -10.40 23.02 -7.83
N THR A 429 -10.23 22.37 -8.99
CA THR A 429 -11.32 21.68 -9.69
C THR A 429 -11.93 20.56 -8.85
N ALA A 430 -11.08 19.75 -8.19
CA ALA A 430 -11.55 18.67 -7.32
C ALA A 430 -12.37 19.20 -6.13
N ARG A 431 -11.95 20.30 -5.51
CA ARG A 431 -12.70 20.97 -4.42
C ARG A 431 -14.08 21.43 -4.87
N THR A 432 -14.17 22.11 -6.01
CA THR A 432 -15.44 22.58 -6.55
C THR A 432 -16.36 21.41 -6.87
N ALA A 433 -15.91 20.44 -7.66
CA ALA A 433 -16.71 19.28 -8.03
C ALA A 433 -17.16 18.46 -6.80
N SER A 434 -16.27 18.30 -5.82
CA SER A 434 -16.56 17.59 -4.56
C SER A 434 -17.66 18.30 -3.76
N ALA A 435 -17.59 19.63 -3.63
CA ALA A 435 -18.64 20.41 -2.97
C ALA A 435 -19.98 20.36 -3.72
N THR A 436 -19.97 20.42 -5.05
CA THR A 436 -21.18 20.24 -5.87
C THR A 436 -21.80 18.86 -5.63
N LEU A 437 -20.99 17.80 -5.55
CA LEU A 437 -21.47 16.45 -5.24
C LEU A 437 -22.06 16.33 -3.84
N GLN A 438 -21.60 17.13 -2.86
CA GLN A 438 -22.26 17.25 -1.56
C GLN A 438 -23.57 18.06 -1.60
N GLY A 439 -23.91 18.69 -2.73
CA GLY A 439 -25.04 19.61 -2.86
C GLY A 439 -24.79 20.97 -2.23
N ARG A 440 -23.53 21.40 -2.15
CA ARG A 440 -23.15 22.76 -1.73
C ARG A 440 -23.00 23.64 -2.96
N THR A 441 -23.81 24.69 -3.05
CA THR A 441 -23.77 25.72 -4.11
C THR A 441 -22.66 26.73 -3.87
#